data_AF-A0A920L019-F1
#
_entry.id   AF-A0A920L019-F1
#
_cell.length_a   1.000
_cell.length_b   1.000
_cell.length_c   1.000
_cell.angle_alpha   90.00
_cell.angle_beta   90.00
_cell.angle_gamma   90.00
#
_symmetry.space_group_name_H-M   'P 1'
#
loop_
_entity.id
_entity.type
_entity.pdbx_description
1 polymer ?
#
loop_
_entity_poly.entity_id
_entity_poly.type
_entity_poly.pdbx_seq_one_letter_code
_entity_poly.pdbx_strand_id
1 'polypeptide(L)'
;MVLPKQNKKTKLILVSGPAGAGRTTAIRSLEDLGFEAIDNLPLDLVQSVLKPEKTSENIAIGLDTRGRDFSVEGLLDLLKVLSNLEHVDFELLYLSCPYGGVAKTLF
;
A
#
# COMPACT_ATOMS: atom_id res chain seq x y z
N MET A 1 -6.77 31.70 -12.34
CA MET A 1 -7.96 30.83 -12.35
C MET A 1 -7.48 29.41 -12.16
N VAL A 2 -7.36 28.95 -10.91
CA VAL A 2 -6.94 27.59 -10.61
C VAL A 2 -8.21 26.74 -10.65
N LEU A 3 -8.29 25.78 -11.57
CA LEU A 3 -9.40 24.84 -11.61
C LEU A 3 -9.50 24.15 -10.23
N PRO A 4 -10.70 23.97 -9.65
CA PRO A 4 -10.83 23.15 -8.46
C PRO A 4 -10.28 21.77 -8.82
N LYS A 5 -9.19 21.33 -8.17
CA LYS A 5 -8.72 19.95 -8.29
C LYS A 5 -9.94 19.09 -7.96
N GLN A 6 -10.42 18.32 -8.93
CA GLN A 6 -11.46 17.33 -8.69
C GLN A 6 -11.07 16.54 -7.45
N ASN A 7 -12.05 16.23 -6.60
CA ASN A 7 -11.85 15.52 -5.34
C ASN A 7 -11.41 14.07 -5.65
N LYS A 8 -10.15 13.94 -6.09
CA LYS A 8 -9.57 12.72 -6.64
C LYS A 8 -8.99 11.99 -5.45
N LYS A 9 -9.57 10.83 -5.14
CA LYS A 9 -9.08 9.99 -4.06
C LYS A 9 -7.62 9.60 -4.34
N THR A 10 -6.82 9.54 -3.28
CA THR A 10 -5.50 8.92 -3.34
C THR A 10 -5.70 7.44 -3.64
N LYS A 11 -5.07 6.92 -4.70
CA LYS A 11 -4.96 5.48 -4.93
C LYS A 11 -3.80 4.93 -4.10
N LEU A 12 -4.09 4.03 -3.18
CA LEU A 12 -3.11 3.40 -2.31
C LEU A 12 -3.01 1.91 -2.61
N ILE A 13 -1.82 1.42 -2.92
CA ILE A 13 -1.56 -0.02 -3.03
C ILE A 13 -0.66 -0.44 -1.88
N LEU A 14 -1.20 -1.25 -0.97
CA LEU A 14 -0.41 -1.93 0.05
C LEU A 14 0.17 -3.20 -0.55
N VAL A 15 1.49 -3.35 -0.52
CA VAL A 15 2.18 -4.54 -1.03
C VAL A 15 2.72 -5.34 0.15
N SER A 16 2.30 -6.60 0.25
CA SER A 16 2.74 -7.54 1.28
C SER A 16 3.09 -8.89 0.66
N GLY A 17 3.82 -9.73 1.39
CA GLY A 17 4.23 -11.06 0.95
C GLY A 17 5.49 -11.54 1.67
N PRO A 18 5.75 -12.86 1.74
CA PRO A 18 6.94 -13.40 2.37
C PRO A 18 8.21 -12.99 1.60
N ALA A 19 9.35 -13.07 2.27
CA ALA A 19 10.65 -12.79 1.66
C ALA A 19 10.84 -13.67 0.42
N GLY A 20 11.26 -13.06 -0.70
CA GLY A 20 11.44 -13.76 -1.97
C GLY A 20 10.18 -13.89 -2.84
N ALA A 21 9.01 -13.40 -2.41
CA ALA A 21 7.79 -13.44 -3.22
C ALA A 21 7.74 -12.40 -4.37
N GLY A 22 8.78 -11.58 -4.52
CA GLY A 22 8.86 -10.55 -5.57
C GLY A 22 8.36 -9.17 -5.17
N ARG A 23 8.28 -8.85 -3.85
CA ARG A 23 7.83 -7.53 -3.35
C ARG A 23 8.55 -6.36 -3.99
N THR A 24 9.89 -6.44 -4.05
CA THR A 24 10.72 -5.41 -4.69
C THR A 24 10.39 -5.25 -6.18
N THR A 25 10.10 -6.35 -6.89
CA THR A 25 9.70 -6.29 -8.30
C THR A 25 8.35 -5.62 -8.48
N ALA A 26 7.36 -5.99 -7.68
CA ALA A 26 6.03 -5.37 -7.73
C ALA A 26 6.08 -3.88 -7.41
N ILE A 27 6.86 -3.49 -6.40
CA ILE A 27 7.06 -2.07 -6.05
C ILE A 27 7.67 -1.30 -7.23
N ARG A 28 8.72 -1.82 -7.86
CA ARG A 28 9.33 -1.19 -9.04
C ARG A 28 8.35 -1.06 -10.20
N SER A 29 7.55 -2.10 -10.46
CA SER A 29 6.49 -2.02 -11.46
C SER A 29 5.46 -0.92 -11.16
N LEU A 30 5.14 -0.70 -9.88
CA LEU A 30 4.25 0.39 -9.48
C LEU A 30 4.90 1.76 -9.67
N GLU A 31 6.20 1.91 -9.38
CA GLU A 31 6.97 3.13 -9.69
C GLU A 31 6.94 3.45 -11.19
N ASP A 32 7.17 2.45 -12.04
CA ASP A 32 7.09 2.59 -13.51
C ASP A 32 5.69 3.01 -13.99
N LEU A 33 4.64 2.64 -13.25
CA LEU A 33 3.24 3.04 -13.49
C LEU A 33 2.88 4.41 -12.89
N GLY A 34 3.84 5.11 -12.29
CA GLY A 34 3.66 6.45 -11.72
C GLY A 34 3.11 6.47 -10.31
N PHE A 35 3.30 5.40 -9.53
CA PHE A 35 3.07 5.42 -8.08
C PHE A 35 4.31 5.94 -7.35
N GLU A 36 4.09 6.75 -6.31
CA GLU A 36 5.13 7.04 -5.34
C GLU A 36 5.28 5.85 -4.39
N ALA A 37 6.41 5.16 -4.47
CA ALA A 37 6.64 3.96 -3.68
C ALA A 37 7.42 4.22 -2.38
N ILE A 38 6.98 3.59 -1.30
CA ILE A 38 7.64 3.56 0.01
C ILE A 38 7.80 2.11 0.43
N ASP A 39 9.03 1.58 0.44
CA ASP A 39 9.30 0.19 0.85
C ASP A 39 9.67 0.10 2.33
N ASN A 40 9.42 -1.06 2.93
CA ASN A 40 9.71 -1.40 4.34
C ASN A 40 9.06 -0.46 5.37
N LEU A 41 7.82 -0.03 5.14
CA LEU A 41 7.10 0.79 6.11
C LEU A 41 6.43 -0.11 7.18
N PRO A 42 6.65 0.14 8.48
CA PRO A 42 5.86 -0.46 9.56
C PRO A 42 4.37 -0.10 9.45
N LEU A 43 3.49 -1.00 9.90
CA LEU A 43 2.04 -0.81 9.85
C LEU A 43 1.59 0.50 10.51
N ASP A 44 2.15 0.82 11.68
CA ASP A 44 1.76 2.00 12.47
C ASP A 44 2.07 3.33 11.77
N LEU A 45 3.03 3.34 10.83
CA LEU A 45 3.43 4.54 10.11
C LEU A 45 2.62 4.79 8.83
N VAL A 46 1.87 3.79 8.35
CA VAL A 46 1.08 3.91 7.11
C VAL A 46 0.12 5.10 7.16
N GLN A 47 -0.62 5.24 8.27
CA GLN A 47 -1.59 6.33 8.43
C GLN A 47 -0.93 7.72 8.46
N SER A 48 0.28 7.81 8.99
CA SER A 48 1.01 9.07 9.11
C SER A 48 1.43 9.63 7.75
N VAL A 49 1.59 8.77 6.74
CA VAL A 49 1.93 9.14 5.37
C VAL A 49 0.70 9.59 4.57
N LEU A 50 -0.50 9.08 4.89
CA LEU A 50 -1.73 9.32 4.12
C LEU A 50 -2.48 10.62 4.50
N LYS A 51 -1.76 11.61 5.04
CA LYS A 51 -2.36 12.88 5.48
C LYS A 51 -2.80 13.72 4.28
N PRO A 52 -4.06 14.21 4.24
CA PRO A 52 -4.69 14.82 3.04
C PRO A 52 -3.87 15.89 2.32
N GLU A 53 -3.05 16.64 3.05
CA GLU A 53 -2.26 17.76 2.52
C GLU A 53 -0.93 17.34 1.87
N LYS A 54 -0.48 16.10 2.08
CA LYS A 54 0.85 15.61 1.67
C LYS A 54 0.79 14.36 0.78
N THR A 55 -0.39 13.82 0.52
CA THR A 55 -0.53 12.57 -0.19
C THR A 55 -0.48 12.79 -1.71
N SER A 56 0.48 12.13 -2.38
CA SER A 56 0.48 12.00 -3.84
C SER A 56 -0.77 11.29 -4.35
N GLU A 57 -1.15 11.51 -5.61
CA GLU A 57 -2.37 10.92 -6.16
C GLU A 57 -2.35 9.38 -6.20
N ASN A 58 -1.16 8.78 -6.36
CA ASN A 58 -0.93 7.35 -6.43
C ASN A 58 0.24 6.98 -5.51
N ILE A 59 0.02 6.11 -4.51
CA ILE A 59 1.03 5.68 -3.54
C ILE A 59 1.08 4.16 -3.47
N ALA A 60 2.28 3.59 -3.47
CA ALA A 60 2.52 2.18 -3.22
C ALA A 60 3.32 2.02 -1.92
N ILE A 61 2.84 1.21 -0.97
CA ILE A 61 3.53 0.99 0.31
C ILE A 61 3.87 -0.48 0.48
N GLY A 62 5.15 -0.80 0.52
CA GLY A 62 5.65 -2.11 0.91
C GLY A 62 5.60 -2.27 2.43
N LEU A 63 4.74 -3.16 2.92
CA LEU A 63 4.62 -3.46 4.35
C LEU A 63 5.82 -4.28 4.82
N ASP A 64 6.47 -3.85 5.91
CA ASP A 64 7.54 -4.63 6.53
C ASP A 64 6.97 -5.77 7.39
N THR A 65 6.94 -6.98 6.84
CA THR A 65 6.50 -8.19 7.53
C THR A 65 7.58 -8.81 8.43
N ARG A 66 8.78 -8.19 8.49
CA ARG A 66 9.92 -8.67 9.30
C ARG A 66 9.99 -8.01 10.68
N GLY A 67 9.23 -6.92 10.86
CA GLY A 67 9.11 -6.24 12.14
C GLY A 67 8.32 -7.07 13.15
N ARG A 68 8.68 -6.97 14.43
CA ARG A 68 7.95 -7.59 15.56
C ARG A 68 6.50 -7.11 15.66
N ASP A 69 6.23 -5.94 15.07
CA ASP A 69 4.95 -5.24 15.14
C ASP A 69 4.00 -5.63 13.98
N PHE A 70 4.44 -6.49 13.05
CA PHE A 70 3.56 -7.04 12.03
C PHE A 70 2.71 -8.18 12.62
N SER A 71 1.42 -7.94 12.76
CA SER A 71 0.42 -8.94 13.13
C SER A 71 -0.75 -8.93 12.15
N VAL A 72 -1.46 -10.06 12.04
CA VAL A 72 -2.66 -10.16 11.20
C VAL A 72 -3.73 -9.22 11.74
N GLU A 73 -3.86 -9.14 13.07
CA GLU A 73 -4.78 -8.24 13.77
C GLU A 73 -4.46 -6.77 13.45
N GLY A 74 -3.19 -6.37 13.53
CA GLY A 74 -2.75 -5.01 13.22
C GLY A 74 -2.98 -4.63 11.75
N LEU A 75 -2.77 -5.56 10.83
CA LEU A 75 -3.12 -5.34 9.42
C LEU A 75 -4.63 -5.15 9.25
N LEU A 76 -5.46 -6.00 9.86
CA LEU A 76 -6.91 -5.88 9.77
C LEU A 76 -7.40 -4.54 10.36
N ASP A 77 -6.83 -4.09 11.47
CA ASP A 77 -7.18 -2.80 12.06
C ASP A 77 -6.74 -1.63 11.18
N LEU A 78 -5.57 -1.72 10.55
CA LEU A 78 -5.16 -0.76 9.52
C LEU A 78 -6.17 -0.71 8.36
N LEU A 79 -6.55 -1.86 7.79
CA LEU A 79 -7.51 -1.91 6.67
C LEU A 79 -8.87 -1.32 7.06
N LYS A 80 -9.35 -1.58 8.29
CA LYS A 80 -10.58 -0.94 8.81
C LYS A 80 -10.43 0.57 8.87
N VAL A 81 -9.30 1.09 9.38
CA VAL A 81 -9.07 2.54 9.42
C VAL A 81 -9.05 3.13 8.02
N LEU A 82 -8.33 2.51 7.08
CA LEU A 82 -8.26 2.96 5.69
C LEU A 82 -9.63 2.96 5.00
N SER A 83 -10.49 1.98 5.29
CA SER A 83 -11.85 1.92 4.76
C SER A 83 -12.76 3.08 5.22
N ASN A 84 -12.43 3.71 6.34
CA ASN A 84 -13.14 4.88 6.84
C ASN A 84 -12.59 6.22 6.30
N LEU A 85 -11.49 6.20 5.53
CA LEU A 85 -10.92 7.40 4.93
C LEU A 85 -11.56 7.67 3.56
N GLU A 86 -12.46 8.65 3.48
CA GLU A 86 -13.16 8.98 2.24
C GLU A 86 -12.23 9.44 1.10
N HIS A 87 -11.07 10.01 1.45
CA HIS A 87 -10.07 10.54 0.51
C HIS A 87 -9.08 9.49 0.00
N VAL A 88 -9.17 8.24 0.47
CA VAL A 88 -8.28 7.14 0.06
C VAL A 88 -9.10 6.04 -0.60
N ASP A 89 -8.59 5.51 -1.69
CA ASP A 89 -9.05 4.30 -2.35
C ASP A 89 -7.89 3.30 -2.29
N PHE A 90 -8.03 2.21 -1.53
CA PHE A 90 -6.91 1.32 -1.22
C PHE A 90 -7.14 -0.11 -1.73
N GLU A 91 -6.05 -0.77 -2.11
CA GLU A 91 -6.00 -2.18 -2.47
C GLU A 91 -4.84 -2.89 -1.76
N LEU A 92 -5.02 -4.17 -1.40
CA LEU A 92 -3.97 -5.00 -0.83
C LEU A 92 -3.47 -6.02 -1.88
N LEU A 93 -2.26 -5.79 -2.36
CA LEU A 93 -1.52 -6.72 -3.20
C LEU A 93 -0.72 -7.69 -2.32
N TYR A 94 -1.16 -8.95 -2.25
CA TYR A 94 -0.42 -10.00 -1.58
C TYR A 94 0.35 -10.86 -2.59
N LEU A 95 1.67 -10.83 -2.49
CA LEU A 95 2.53 -11.68 -3.31
C LEU A 95 2.73 -13.01 -2.59
N SER A 96 2.34 -14.09 -3.25
CA SER A 96 2.60 -15.44 -2.79
C SER A 96 3.56 -16.13 -3.73
N CYS A 97 4.54 -16.85 -3.19
CA CYS A 97 5.36 -17.77 -3.96
C CYS A 97 5.09 -19.19 -3.45
N PRO A 98 4.01 -19.85 -3.88
CA PRO A 98 4.07 -21.30 -4.00
C PRO A 98 5.11 -21.59 -5.09
N TYR A 99 5.80 -22.72 -5.06
CA TYR A 99 6.67 -23.15 -6.15
C TYR A 99 5.96 -22.95 -7.52
N GLY A 100 6.31 -21.88 -8.26
CA GLY A 100 5.54 -21.40 -9.42
C GLY A 100 4.73 -20.12 -9.14
N GLY A 101 5.33 -18.96 -9.43
CA GLY A 101 4.85 -17.65 -9.01
C GLY A 101 3.52 -17.19 -9.61
N VAL A 102 2.64 -16.67 -8.74
CA VAL A 102 1.57 -15.75 -9.09
C VAL A 102 1.29 -14.80 -7.90
N ALA A 103 1.32 -13.49 -8.19
CA ALA A 103 0.78 -12.48 -7.31
C ALA A 103 -0.74 -12.66 -7.18
N LYS A 104 -1.29 -12.63 -5.96
CA LYS A 104 -2.74 -12.67 -5.73
C LYS A 104 -3.19 -11.37 -5.06
N THR A 105 -3.99 -10.59 -5.77
CA THR A 105 -4.71 -9.48 -5.14
C THR A 105 -5.74 -10.08 -4.18
N LEU A 106 -5.73 -9.66 -2.91
CA LEU A 106 -6.82 -9.94 -1.98
C LEU A 106 -7.75 -8.71 -2.00
N PHE A 107 -9.03 -8.95 -2.32
CA PHE A 107 -10.10 -7.96 -2.27
C PHE A 107 -10.56 -7.71 -0.84
#